data_AF-A0A6A6PR34-F1
#
_entry.id   AF-A0A6A6PR34-F1
#
_cell.length_a   1.000
_cell.length_b   1.000
_cell.length_c   1.000
_cell.angle_alpha   90.00
_cell.angle_beta   90.00
_cell.angle_gamma   90.00
#
_symmetry.space_group_name_H-M   'P 1'
#
loop_
_entity.id
_entity.type
_entity.pdbx_description
1 polymer ?
#
loop_
_entity_poly.entity_id
_entity_poly.type
_entity_poly.pdbx_seq_one_letter_code
_entity_poly.pdbx_strand_id
1 'polypeptide(L)'
;MAENDCPVPEVGEALRPYIKPRHEVAAIRNDLQHYLAAQLQTDGLPLHATALLQPLTTDPGPPPPSLSGVRKAYWKALQAHAQAQSKCDSLRAELEQLKHRRSSDVTGADARSAASVNETYIPLLRQKEKQRKLKAVESAYLQIHATGEDLSSTSSVDDVVKKHIGELPNPPSAQLPFGQPDSEAEAKILELKKALISSTHRADERRKDMASSALDRTPDFSPRAQIAGLQAALHTLTTWMETQLATISSAEPSTPAMEHSTTNNSPHPTPRPADIERQYAKYIEARKRLTALLNNPPTPPPESDTTTLLQSPTSTQKKDPTHLPQSAPEIILPHLPTLTKAKQKEHHLTHQTALTRRHLALAEAETARLMQRLADESHLVEAGRSQTPRGEEWARAAGEAGDATAEFVRGRVQVGEKAVGGARGALEGIEGLPGIVERVF
;
A
#
# COMPACT_ATOMS: atom_id res chain seq x y z
N MET A 1 18.06 21.90 61.69
CA MET A 1 17.59 20.58 62.16
C MET A 1 16.09 20.65 62.29
N ALA A 2 15.39 20.06 61.32
CA ALA A 2 13.99 19.68 61.38
C ALA A 2 13.89 18.57 60.32
N GLU A 3 14.03 17.32 60.77
CA GLU A 3 13.77 16.14 59.96
C GLU A 3 12.29 16.15 59.59
N ASN A 4 12.02 16.17 58.28
CA ASN A 4 10.68 16.12 57.73
C ASN A 4 10.18 14.69 57.82
N ASP A 5 9.50 14.32 58.92
CA ASP A 5 8.63 13.15 58.94
C ASP A 5 7.42 13.43 58.05
N CYS A 6 7.62 13.18 56.75
CA CYS A 6 6.55 13.18 55.79
C CYS A 6 5.68 11.94 56.08
N PRO A 7 4.35 12.07 56.26
CA PRO A 7 3.48 10.97 56.69
C PRO A 7 3.40 9.80 55.70
N VAL A 8 3.99 9.95 54.51
CA VAL A 8 4.13 8.89 53.49
C VAL A 8 5.55 8.92 52.91
N PRO A 9 6.42 7.94 53.23
CA PRO A 9 7.82 7.95 52.83
C PRO A 9 8.02 7.83 51.31
N GLU A 10 7.17 7.10 50.59
CA GLU A 10 7.19 7.01 49.11
C GLU A 10 7.02 8.37 48.44
N VAL A 11 6.14 9.22 48.97
CA VAL A 11 5.92 10.58 48.45
C VAL A 11 7.11 11.47 48.77
N GLY A 12 7.73 11.29 49.94
CA GLY A 12 8.96 11.98 50.32
C GLY A 12 10.14 11.66 49.38
N GLU A 13 10.30 10.39 49.00
CA GLU A 13 11.33 9.97 48.04
C GLU A 13 11.06 10.50 46.62
N ALA A 14 9.81 10.45 46.17
CA ALA A 14 9.41 10.97 44.87
C ALA A 14 9.57 12.50 44.75
N LEU A 15 9.34 13.23 45.85
CA LEU A 15 9.47 14.70 45.89
C LEU A 15 10.88 15.18 46.27
N ARG A 16 11.77 14.28 46.72
CA ARG A 16 13.16 14.59 47.09
C ARG A 16 13.94 15.39 46.04
N PRO A 17 13.86 15.12 44.72
CA PRO A 17 14.56 15.95 43.72
C PRO A 17 13.97 17.37 43.57
N TYR A 18 12.76 17.63 44.08
CA TYR A 18 12.07 18.91 43.98
C TYR A 18 12.10 19.73 45.27
N ILE A 19 12.40 19.10 46.42
CA ILE A 19 12.51 19.77 47.73
C ILE A 19 13.95 20.24 47.92
N LYS A 20 14.19 21.53 47.62
CA LYS A 20 15.49 22.18 47.83
C LYS A 20 15.55 22.92 49.17
N PRO A 21 16.75 23.06 49.78
CA PRO A 21 16.89 23.83 51.01
C PRO A 21 16.58 25.31 50.77
N ARG A 22 16.08 25.98 51.82
CA ARG A 22 15.53 27.35 51.72
C ARG A 22 16.51 28.37 51.13
N HIS A 23 17.82 28.20 51.34
CA HIS A 23 18.85 29.07 50.80
C HIS A 23 19.05 28.89 49.29
N GLU A 24 19.03 27.66 48.78
CA GLU A 24 19.08 27.39 47.33
C GLU A 24 17.82 27.93 46.64
N VAL A 25 16.65 27.77 47.26
CA VAL A 25 15.40 28.32 46.73
C VAL A 25 15.46 29.85 46.65
N ALA A 26 16.03 30.52 47.66
CA ALA A 26 16.23 31.96 47.64
C ALA A 26 17.24 32.40 46.57
N ALA A 27 18.35 31.68 46.40
CA ALA A 27 19.32 31.95 45.34
C ALA A 27 18.71 31.79 43.94
N ILE A 28 18.02 30.68 43.68
CA ILE A 28 17.31 30.45 42.40
C ILE A 28 16.27 31.54 42.14
N ARG A 29 15.54 31.98 43.18
CA ARG A 29 14.56 33.06 43.05
C ARG A 29 15.22 34.38 42.66
N ASN A 30 16.33 34.72 43.28
CA ASN A 30 17.07 35.95 42.97
C ASN A 30 17.66 35.89 41.55
N ASP A 31 18.22 34.76 41.13
CA ASP A 31 18.74 34.56 39.77
C ASP A 31 17.63 34.70 38.72
N LEU A 32 16.45 34.11 38.97
CA LEU A 32 15.28 34.24 38.10
C LEU A 32 14.76 35.69 38.07
N GLN A 33 14.75 36.39 39.20
CA GLN A 33 14.37 37.80 39.25
C GLN A 33 15.34 38.66 38.45
N HIS A 34 16.66 38.46 38.58
CA HIS A 34 17.65 39.15 37.76
C HIS A 34 17.49 38.84 36.27
N TYR A 35 17.22 37.58 35.92
CA TYR A 35 16.99 37.17 34.54
C TYR A 35 15.76 37.84 33.92
N LEU A 36 14.64 37.85 34.64
CA LEU A 36 13.41 38.48 34.19
C LEU A 36 13.57 40.00 34.07
N ALA A 37 14.26 40.64 35.02
CA ALA A 37 14.57 42.06 34.95
C ALA A 37 15.41 42.42 33.70
N ALA A 38 16.40 41.58 33.37
CA ALA A 38 17.23 41.77 32.17
C ALA A 38 16.44 41.61 30.86
N GLN A 39 15.50 40.66 30.78
CA GLN A 39 14.68 40.44 29.59
C GLN A 39 13.58 41.49 29.40
N LEU A 40 13.08 42.06 30.50
CA LEU A 40 12.00 43.05 30.47
C LEU A 40 12.51 44.50 30.37
N GLN A 41 13.83 44.75 30.38
CA GLN A 41 14.43 46.10 30.38
C GLN A 41 13.73 47.04 31.37
N THR A 42 13.39 46.53 32.55
CA THR A 42 12.71 47.30 33.59
C THR A 42 13.77 47.90 34.50
N ASP A 43 14.14 49.16 34.22
CA ASP A 43 15.06 49.91 35.07
C ASP A 43 14.43 50.13 36.46
N GLY A 44 14.80 49.28 37.42
CA GLY A 44 14.67 49.53 38.85
C GLY A 44 13.30 49.35 39.53
N LEU A 45 12.26 48.84 38.84
CA LEU A 45 10.97 48.55 39.49
C LEU A 45 10.81 47.07 39.87
N PRO A 46 10.27 46.77 41.07
CA PRO A 46 10.04 45.39 41.49
C PRO A 46 9.03 44.70 40.56
N LEU A 47 9.42 43.56 39.99
CA LEU A 47 8.60 42.72 39.11
C LEU A 47 7.26 42.38 39.78
N HIS A 48 6.20 43.11 39.42
CA HIS A 48 4.82 42.76 39.77
C HIS A 48 4.24 41.83 38.71
N ALA A 49 3.37 40.90 39.14
CA ALA A 49 2.77 39.84 38.31
C ALA A 49 2.05 40.37 37.05
N THR A 50 1.73 41.66 37.00
CA THR A 50 1.13 42.36 35.86
C THR A 50 2.12 42.69 34.74
N ALA A 51 3.43 42.77 35.00
CA ALA A 51 4.45 43.03 33.97
C ALA A 51 4.68 41.85 33.01
N LEU A 52 4.23 40.63 33.39
CA LEU A 52 4.30 39.43 32.56
C LEU A 52 3.15 39.31 31.54
N LEU A 53 2.15 40.20 31.60
CA LEU A 53 1.01 40.24 30.69
C LEU A 53 1.24 41.12 29.47
N GLN A 54 2.36 41.84 29.42
CA GLN A 54 2.68 42.69 28.28
C GLN A 54 3.16 41.80 27.13
N PRO A 55 2.50 41.82 25.96
CA PRO A 55 2.93 41.00 24.83
C PRO A 55 4.34 41.42 24.46
N LEU A 56 5.25 40.44 24.35
CA LEU A 56 6.66 40.67 24.06
C LEU A 56 6.78 41.19 22.62
N THR A 57 6.60 42.51 22.52
CA THR A 57 6.77 43.46 21.43
C THR A 57 7.97 43.41 20.54
N THR A 58 8.88 42.45 20.70
CA THR A 58 10.20 42.65 20.11
C THR A 58 10.90 41.33 19.92
N ASP A 59 11.37 41.18 18.68
CA ASP A 59 12.30 40.17 18.20
C ASP A 59 13.13 39.57 19.35
N PRO A 60 13.05 38.25 19.58
CA PRO A 60 13.80 37.63 20.67
C PRO A 60 15.28 37.81 20.36
N GLY A 61 15.91 38.76 21.07
CA GLY A 61 17.33 39.08 20.95
C GLY A 61 18.23 37.86 21.18
N PRO A 62 19.55 37.99 21.00
CA PRO A 62 20.47 36.85 20.99
C PRO A 62 20.28 35.91 22.19
N PRO A 63 20.33 34.57 21.98
CA PRO A 63 20.03 33.61 23.03
C PRO A 63 21.04 33.77 24.19
N PRO A 64 20.58 33.81 25.44
CA PRO A 64 21.49 33.94 26.57
C PRO A 64 22.44 32.73 26.64
N PRO A 65 23.71 32.94 27.01
CA PRO A 65 24.76 31.91 26.98
C PRO A 65 24.52 30.75 27.96
N SER A 66 23.58 30.88 28.89
CA SER A 66 23.24 29.88 29.91
C SER A 66 22.20 28.84 29.47
N LEU A 67 21.57 29.01 28.30
CA LEU A 67 20.60 28.05 27.79
C LEU A 67 21.31 26.90 27.06
N SER A 68 21.37 25.73 27.69
CA SER A 68 21.90 24.49 27.09
C SER A 68 20.81 23.44 26.87
N GLY A 69 21.06 22.50 25.95
CA GLY A 69 20.17 21.36 25.68
C GLY A 69 18.80 21.72 25.09
N VAL A 70 17.77 21.03 25.55
CA VAL A 70 16.39 21.09 25.03
C VAL A 70 15.81 22.51 25.07
N ARG A 71 16.15 23.29 26.09
CA ARG A 71 15.65 24.66 26.24
C ARG A 71 16.18 25.59 25.15
N LYS A 72 17.43 25.40 24.70
CA LYS A 72 18.01 26.12 23.56
C LYS A 72 17.33 25.72 22.25
N ALA A 73 17.03 24.44 22.07
CA ALA A 73 16.32 23.95 20.90
C ALA A 73 14.89 24.51 20.82
N TYR A 74 14.18 24.53 21.95
CA TYR A 74 12.85 25.16 22.04
C TYR A 74 12.89 26.65 21.71
N TRP A 75 13.87 27.39 22.24
CA TRP A 75 14.03 28.81 21.93
C TRP A 75 14.28 29.05 20.43
N LYS A 76 15.16 28.27 19.79
CA LYS A 76 15.38 28.33 18.34
C LYS A 76 14.13 28.00 17.54
N ALA A 77 13.35 26.99 17.98
CA ALA A 77 12.10 26.62 17.33
C ALA A 77 11.07 27.76 17.41
N LEU A 78 11.00 28.44 18.55
CA LEU A 78 10.11 29.59 18.75
C LEU A 78 10.53 30.78 17.87
N GLN A 79 11.83 31.04 17.74
CA GLN A 79 12.35 32.05 16.80
C GLN A 79 12.03 31.71 15.35
N ALA A 80 12.24 30.45 14.94
CA ALA A 80 11.92 29.99 13.60
C ALA A 80 10.41 30.08 13.30
N HIS A 81 9.57 29.76 14.29
CA HIS A 81 8.12 29.91 14.18
C HIS A 81 7.71 31.37 13.98
N ALA A 82 8.26 32.30 14.77
CA ALA A 82 7.99 33.73 14.62
C ALA A 82 8.40 34.25 13.22
N GLN A 83 9.56 33.82 12.71
CA GLN A 83 10.00 34.16 11.36
C GLN A 83 9.11 33.53 10.26
N ALA A 84 8.61 32.32 10.48
CA ALA A 84 7.69 31.68 9.54
C ALA A 84 6.34 32.42 9.53
N GLN A 85 5.85 32.82 10.70
CA GLN A 85 4.61 33.60 10.83
C GLN A 85 4.72 34.95 10.11
N SER A 86 5.81 35.70 10.32
CA SER A 86 6.00 36.98 9.64
C SER A 86 6.04 36.85 8.11
N LYS A 87 6.66 35.78 7.59
CA LYS A 87 6.63 35.45 6.14
C LYS A 87 5.25 35.06 5.66
N CYS A 88 4.49 34.29 6.44
CA CYS A 88 3.10 33.96 6.08
C CYS A 88 2.24 35.22 6.03
N ASP A 89 2.39 36.12 6.99
CA ASP A 89 1.62 37.35 7.05
C ASP A 89 2.03 38.33 5.93
N SER A 90 3.32 38.39 5.57
CA SER A 90 3.77 39.17 4.40
C SER A 90 3.19 38.63 3.09
N LEU A 91 3.23 37.30 2.89
CA LEU A 91 2.65 36.68 1.71
C LEU A 91 1.12 36.84 1.65
N ARG A 92 0.44 36.80 2.79
CA ARG A 92 -0.99 37.10 2.88
C ARG A 92 -1.28 38.55 2.48
N ALA A 93 -0.48 39.50 2.95
CA ALA A 93 -0.61 40.90 2.57
C ALA A 93 -0.38 41.11 1.07
N GLU A 94 0.62 40.45 0.48
CA GLU A 94 0.87 40.48 -0.98
C GLU A 94 -0.30 39.88 -1.78
N LEU A 95 -0.87 38.76 -1.32
CA LEU A 95 -2.03 38.15 -1.96
C LEU A 95 -3.25 39.06 -1.91
N GLU A 96 -3.50 39.71 -0.78
CA GLU A 96 -4.58 40.68 -0.67
C GLU A 96 -4.33 41.89 -1.59
N GLN A 97 -3.10 42.40 -1.68
CA GLN A 97 -2.76 43.48 -2.63
C GLN A 97 -3.02 43.05 -4.09
N LEU A 98 -2.65 41.84 -4.48
CA LEU A 98 -2.90 41.30 -5.83
C LEU A 98 -4.40 41.13 -6.11
N LYS A 99 -5.17 40.71 -5.10
CA LYS A 99 -6.62 40.57 -5.20
C LYS A 99 -7.31 41.92 -5.37
N HIS A 100 -6.90 42.93 -4.59
CA HIS A 100 -7.42 44.29 -4.69
C HIS A 100 -7.05 44.95 -6.02
N ARG A 101 -5.82 44.73 -6.52
CA ARG A 101 -5.39 45.18 -7.85
C ARG A 101 -6.19 44.51 -8.99
N ARG A 102 -6.52 43.22 -8.84
CA ARG A 102 -7.35 42.52 -9.82
C ARG A 102 -8.80 43.00 -9.80
N SER A 103 -9.35 43.42 -8.66
CA SER A 103 -10.71 43.97 -8.61
C SER A 103 -10.83 45.38 -9.19
N SER A 104 -9.75 46.19 -9.19
CA SER A 104 -9.77 47.54 -9.81
C SER A 104 -9.66 47.51 -11.34
N ASP A 105 -9.10 46.46 -11.93
CA ASP A 105 -8.93 46.32 -13.39
C ASP A 105 -10.10 45.60 -14.09
N VAL A 106 -11.09 45.07 -13.35
CA VAL A 106 -12.17 44.19 -13.89
C VAL A 106 -13.50 44.93 -14.12
N THR A 107 -13.51 46.26 -14.14
CA THR A 107 -14.68 47.02 -14.63
C THR A 107 -14.56 47.32 -16.13
N GLY A 108 -14.71 46.29 -16.97
CA GLY A 108 -14.97 46.46 -18.40
C GLY A 108 -14.28 45.44 -19.29
N ALA A 109 -15.04 44.46 -19.77
CA ALA A 109 -14.64 43.28 -20.55
C ALA A 109 -13.98 42.19 -19.71
N ASP A 110 -14.37 40.92 -19.89
CA ASP A 110 -13.47 39.75 -19.87
C ASP A 110 -14.18 38.40 -19.67
N ALA A 111 -14.89 37.94 -20.72
CA ALA A 111 -15.00 36.50 -20.99
C ALA A 111 -13.99 36.04 -22.08
N ARG A 112 -13.46 36.98 -22.89
CA ARG A 112 -12.46 36.69 -23.95
C ARG A 112 -11.01 36.79 -23.49
N SER A 113 -10.73 37.52 -22.40
CA SER A 113 -9.37 37.66 -21.84
C SER A 113 -8.95 36.49 -20.95
N ALA A 114 -9.89 35.75 -20.35
CA ALA A 114 -9.52 34.53 -19.63
C ALA A 114 -8.88 33.47 -20.55
N ALA A 115 -9.28 33.43 -21.83
CA ALA A 115 -8.64 32.61 -22.85
C ALA A 115 -7.26 33.15 -23.25
N SER A 116 -7.12 34.47 -23.46
CA SER A 116 -5.83 35.09 -23.81
C SER A 116 -4.81 35.04 -22.67
N VAL A 117 -5.25 35.12 -21.40
CA VAL A 117 -4.38 34.96 -20.23
C VAL A 117 -3.82 33.54 -20.18
N ASN A 118 -4.62 32.51 -20.45
CA ASN A 118 -4.11 31.13 -20.51
C ASN A 118 -3.15 30.91 -21.70
N GLU A 119 -3.46 31.49 -22.86
CA GLU A 119 -2.58 31.46 -24.04
C GLU A 119 -1.25 32.18 -23.81
N THR A 120 -1.23 33.23 -22.99
CA THR A 120 -0.01 34.01 -22.67
C THR A 120 0.72 33.47 -21.43
N TYR A 121 0.02 32.82 -20.50
CA TYR A 121 0.58 32.34 -19.23
C TYR A 121 1.31 31.00 -19.38
N ILE A 122 0.82 30.09 -20.21
CA ILE A 122 1.50 28.81 -20.50
C ILE A 122 2.90 29.03 -21.11
N PRO A 123 3.11 29.88 -22.13
CA PRO A 123 4.46 30.14 -22.65
C PRO A 123 5.35 30.85 -21.61
N LEU A 124 4.79 31.71 -20.76
CA LEU A 124 5.53 32.35 -19.69
C LEU A 124 5.96 31.36 -18.59
N LEU A 125 5.13 30.37 -18.26
CA LEU A 125 5.51 29.26 -17.38
C LEU A 125 6.63 28.42 -17.99
N ARG A 126 6.52 28.07 -19.28
CA ARG A 126 7.58 27.36 -20.00
C ARG A 126 8.88 28.16 -20.02
N GLN A 127 8.82 29.48 -20.18
CA GLN A 127 9.97 30.36 -20.12
C GLN A 127 10.59 30.42 -18.73
N LYS A 128 9.78 30.51 -17.67
CA LYS A 128 10.25 30.45 -16.27
C LYS A 128 10.89 29.11 -15.95
N GLU A 129 10.34 28.01 -16.45
CA GLU A 129 10.92 26.68 -16.29
C GLU A 129 12.27 26.57 -17.03
N LYS A 130 12.35 27.05 -18.28
CA LYS A 130 13.61 27.16 -19.02
C LYS A 130 14.63 28.02 -18.27
N GLN A 131 14.22 29.14 -17.68
CA GLN A 131 15.10 29.99 -16.88
C GLN A 131 15.59 29.29 -15.61
N ARG A 132 14.74 28.52 -14.92
CA ARG A 132 15.15 27.71 -13.77
C ARG A 132 16.17 26.64 -14.17
N LYS A 133 15.94 25.96 -15.31
CA LYS A 133 16.88 24.99 -15.88
C LYS A 133 18.21 25.66 -16.21
N LEU A 134 18.19 26.82 -16.85
CA LEU A 134 19.41 27.59 -17.16
C LEU A 134 20.15 28.02 -15.89
N LYS A 135 19.44 28.51 -14.86
CA LYS A 135 20.05 28.84 -13.57
C LYS A 135 20.64 27.62 -12.86
N ALA A 136 20.02 26.46 -12.98
CA ALA A 136 20.56 25.21 -12.46
C ALA A 136 21.86 24.84 -13.19
N VAL A 137 21.87 24.93 -14.53
CA VAL A 137 23.07 24.71 -15.34
C VAL A 137 24.16 25.75 -15.03
N GLU A 138 23.82 27.02 -14.88
CA GLU A 138 24.74 28.09 -14.49
C GLU A 138 25.31 27.82 -13.09
N SER A 139 24.48 27.44 -12.12
CA SER A 139 24.94 27.07 -10.78
C SER A 139 25.83 25.83 -10.79
N ALA A 140 25.52 24.83 -11.62
CA ALA A 140 26.35 23.64 -11.80
C ALA A 140 27.66 23.98 -12.50
N TYR A 141 27.64 24.88 -13.49
CA TYR A 141 28.84 25.37 -14.16
C TYR A 141 29.73 26.15 -13.19
N LEU A 142 29.17 27.05 -12.37
CA LEU A 142 29.91 27.77 -11.34
C LEU A 142 30.47 26.82 -10.27
N GLN A 143 29.71 25.79 -9.88
CA GLN A 143 30.20 24.74 -8.99
C GLN A 143 31.37 23.98 -9.62
N ILE A 144 31.25 23.56 -10.87
CA ILE A 144 32.30 22.86 -11.62
C ILE A 144 33.53 23.77 -11.77
N HIS A 145 33.34 25.06 -12.07
CA HIS A 145 34.44 26.03 -12.19
C HIS A 145 35.15 26.25 -10.85
N ALA A 146 34.40 26.42 -9.76
CA ALA A 146 34.97 26.54 -8.41
C ALA A 146 35.74 25.27 -8.02
N THR A 147 35.20 24.08 -8.30
CA THR A 147 35.93 22.82 -8.08
C THR A 147 37.08 22.59 -9.07
N GLY A 148 36.99 23.16 -10.27
CA GLY A 148 37.95 23.03 -11.36
C GLY A 148 39.18 23.93 -11.17
N GLU A 149 39.01 25.09 -10.55
CA GLU A 149 40.13 25.93 -10.09
C GLU A 149 40.93 25.22 -8.98
N ASP A 150 40.26 24.52 -8.07
CA ASP A 150 40.91 23.69 -7.04
C ASP A 150 41.63 22.45 -7.63
N LEU A 151 41.17 21.93 -8.78
CA LEU A 151 41.78 20.81 -9.51
C LEU A 151 43.02 21.23 -10.34
N SER A 152 43.15 22.51 -10.72
CA SER A 152 44.32 23.00 -11.46
C SER A 152 45.60 23.01 -10.61
N SER A 153 45.47 22.80 -9.30
CA SER A 153 46.58 22.68 -8.35
C SER A 153 46.63 21.26 -7.77
N THR A 154 47.21 20.32 -8.52
CA THR A 154 47.83 19.07 -8.02
C THR A 154 46.95 17.94 -7.46
N SER A 155 45.61 18.02 -7.44
CA SER A 155 44.76 16.92 -6.95
C SER A 155 44.10 16.13 -8.07
N SER A 156 44.14 14.78 -7.97
CA SER A 156 43.49 13.88 -8.92
C SER A 156 41.97 14.06 -8.84
N VAL A 157 41.28 14.01 -9.99
CA VAL A 157 39.80 14.11 -10.08
C VAL A 157 39.11 13.11 -9.14
N ASP A 158 39.73 11.93 -8.93
CA ASP A 158 39.23 10.91 -7.99
C ASP A 158 39.23 11.37 -6.52
N ASP A 159 40.17 12.22 -6.11
CA ASP A 159 40.26 12.68 -4.72
C ASP A 159 39.19 13.73 -4.41
N VAL A 160 38.84 14.55 -5.39
CA VAL A 160 37.74 15.53 -5.28
C VAL A 160 36.38 14.82 -5.28
N VAL A 161 36.21 13.80 -6.12
CA VAL A 161 35.02 12.93 -6.13
C VAL A 161 34.86 12.20 -4.78
N LYS A 162 35.93 11.62 -4.24
CA LYS A 162 35.94 10.98 -2.92
C LYS A 162 35.59 11.94 -1.78
N LYS A 163 36.04 13.20 -1.86
CA LYS A 163 35.77 14.23 -0.83
C LYS A 163 34.31 14.70 -0.81
N HIS A 164 33.64 14.76 -1.97
CA HIS A 164 32.27 15.27 -2.08
C HIS A 164 31.20 14.19 -2.05
N ILE A 165 31.45 13.01 -2.61
CA ILE A 165 30.46 11.94 -2.77
C ILE A 165 30.69 10.83 -1.72
N GLY A 166 31.84 10.83 -1.05
CA GLY A 166 32.28 9.70 -0.22
C GLY A 166 32.85 8.59 -1.09
N GLU A 167 33.55 7.65 -0.46
CA GLU A 167 34.10 6.49 -1.16
C GLU A 167 32.96 5.64 -1.73
N LEU A 168 32.89 5.54 -3.06
CA LEU A 168 31.90 4.70 -3.72
C LEU A 168 32.11 3.26 -3.22
N PRO A 169 31.05 2.55 -2.77
CA PRO A 169 31.19 1.15 -2.43
C PRO A 169 31.67 0.42 -3.68
N ASN A 170 32.85 -0.21 -3.57
CA ASN A 170 33.43 -0.96 -4.67
C ASN A 170 32.39 -1.96 -5.19
N PRO A 171 32.03 -1.93 -6.50
CA PRO A 171 31.24 -3.02 -7.06
C PRO A 171 32.02 -4.31 -6.81
N PRO A 172 31.36 -5.43 -6.44
CA PRO A 172 32.04 -6.66 -6.12
C PRO A 172 32.76 -7.17 -7.37
N SER A 173 34.01 -6.75 -7.51
CA SER A 173 34.93 -7.25 -8.51
C SER A 173 35.15 -8.69 -8.18
N ALA A 174 34.62 -9.55 -9.05
CA ALA A 174 34.91 -10.96 -9.04
C ALA A 174 36.43 -11.13 -9.01
N GLN A 175 36.89 -11.79 -7.95
CA GLN A 175 38.17 -12.50 -7.78
C GLN A 175 39.13 -11.92 -6.72
N LEU A 176 39.34 -12.79 -5.72
CA LEU A 176 40.40 -12.91 -4.70
C LEU A 176 40.26 -12.08 -3.40
N PRO A 177 40.86 -12.54 -2.27
CA PRO A 177 41.07 -13.89 -1.75
C PRO A 177 40.49 -14.03 -0.31
N PHE A 178 40.55 -15.25 0.23
CA PHE A 178 40.26 -15.57 1.64
C PHE A 178 40.82 -14.53 2.63
N GLY A 179 39.92 -13.86 3.34
CA GLY A 179 40.20 -13.08 4.54
C GLY A 179 38.89 -12.88 5.31
N GLN A 180 38.64 -13.73 6.30
CA GLN A 180 37.47 -13.64 7.19
C GLN A 180 37.51 -12.32 7.98
N PRO A 181 36.48 -11.50 7.85
CA PRO A 181 35.73 -11.12 9.04
C PRO A 181 34.24 -11.00 8.70
N ASP A 182 33.47 -12.08 8.84
CA ASP A 182 31.99 -12.02 8.92
C ASP A 182 31.35 -13.31 9.45
N SER A 183 32.09 -14.42 9.58
CA SER A 183 31.56 -15.69 10.11
C SER A 183 30.96 -15.58 11.52
N GLU A 184 31.47 -14.70 12.38
CA GLU A 184 30.92 -14.49 13.72
C GLU A 184 29.64 -13.65 13.71
N ALA A 185 29.55 -12.65 12.82
CA ALA A 185 28.36 -11.85 12.63
C ALA A 185 27.23 -12.69 12.01
N GLU A 186 27.55 -13.50 11.01
CA GLU A 186 26.62 -14.46 10.41
C GLU A 186 26.17 -15.52 11.42
N ALA A 187 27.07 -16.05 12.25
CA ALA A 187 26.70 -16.99 13.31
C ALA A 187 25.74 -16.36 14.33
N LYS A 188 25.99 -15.11 14.75
CA LYS A 188 25.09 -14.36 15.65
C LYS A 188 23.74 -14.06 14.99
N ILE A 189 23.73 -13.76 13.69
CA ILE A 189 22.48 -13.55 12.94
C ILE A 189 21.69 -14.86 12.82
N LEU A 190 22.35 -15.99 12.58
CA LEU A 190 21.70 -17.30 12.54
C LEU A 190 21.17 -17.71 13.92
N GLU A 191 21.90 -17.41 14.99
CA GLU A 191 21.45 -17.62 16.36
C GLU A 191 20.23 -16.76 16.69
N LEU A 192 20.22 -15.49 16.27
CA LEU A 192 19.08 -14.60 16.45
C LEU A 192 17.86 -15.05 15.64
N LYS A 193 18.06 -15.48 14.38
CA LYS A 193 16.99 -16.06 13.57
C LYS A 193 16.42 -17.33 14.20
N LYS A 194 17.28 -18.20 14.74
CA LYS A 194 16.87 -19.40 15.47
C LYS A 194 16.10 -19.06 16.74
N ALA A 195 16.58 -18.08 17.51
CA ALA A 195 15.91 -17.60 18.72
C ALA A 195 14.54 -17.02 18.41
N LEU A 196 14.43 -16.22 17.34
CA LEU A 196 13.18 -15.65 16.86
C LEU A 196 12.19 -16.75 16.46
N ILE A 197 12.59 -17.71 15.63
CA ILE A 197 11.71 -18.82 15.22
C ILE A 197 11.27 -19.66 16.42
N SER A 198 12.18 -19.88 17.38
CA SER A 198 11.84 -20.62 18.59
C SER A 198 10.87 -19.85 19.51
N SER A 199 10.97 -18.52 19.55
CA SER A 199 10.10 -17.68 20.37
C SER A 199 8.72 -17.52 19.73
N THR A 200 8.64 -17.38 18.40
CA THR A 200 7.38 -17.36 17.66
C THR A 200 6.65 -18.70 17.79
N HIS A 201 7.36 -19.82 17.61
CA HIS A 201 6.78 -21.14 17.81
C HIS A 201 6.26 -21.33 19.24
N ARG A 202 7.00 -20.87 20.27
CA ARG A 202 6.53 -20.92 21.67
C ARG A 202 5.32 -20.02 21.92
N ALA A 203 5.23 -18.86 21.26
CA ALA A 203 4.07 -17.98 21.36
C ALA A 203 2.84 -18.60 20.69
N ASP A 204 3.02 -19.28 19.55
CA ASP A 204 1.95 -19.97 18.85
C ASP A 204 1.44 -21.19 19.62
N GLU A 205 2.33 -21.98 20.22
CA GLU A 205 1.92 -23.09 21.09
C GLU A 205 1.14 -22.59 22.32
N ARG A 206 1.61 -21.52 22.98
CA ARG A 206 0.83 -20.88 24.06
C ARG A 206 -0.52 -20.38 23.58
N ARG A 207 -0.61 -19.85 22.36
CA ARG A 207 -1.88 -19.38 21.77
C ARG A 207 -2.83 -20.53 21.49
N LYS A 208 -2.32 -21.67 21.02
CA LYS A 208 -3.10 -22.91 20.86
C LYS A 208 -3.54 -23.49 22.20
N ASP A 209 -2.67 -23.50 23.21
CA ASP A 209 -3.00 -23.94 24.57
C ASP A 209 -4.07 -23.05 25.22
N MET A 210 -4.02 -21.74 24.99
CA MET A 210 -5.08 -20.83 25.43
C MET A 210 -6.38 -21.04 24.66
N ALA A 211 -6.31 -21.39 23.38
CA ALA A 211 -7.49 -21.70 22.57
C ALA A 211 -8.12 -23.06 22.94
N SER A 212 -7.32 -24.08 23.29
CA SER A 212 -7.80 -25.38 23.75
C SER A 212 -8.34 -25.30 25.19
N SER A 213 -7.69 -24.56 26.09
CA SER A 213 -8.21 -24.30 27.44
C SER A 213 -9.50 -23.47 27.44
N ALA A 214 -9.75 -22.68 26.38
CA ALA A 214 -11.03 -21.99 26.18
C ALA A 214 -12.13 -22.94 25.65
N LEU A 215 -11.77 -24.07 25.04
CA LEU A 215 -12.69 -25.11 24.54
C LEU A 215 -13.18 -26.05 25.66
N ASP A 216 -12.38 -26.25 26.71
CA ASP A 216 -12.72 -27.08 27.89
C ASP A 216 -13.60 -26.35 28.93
N ARG A 217 -13.88 -25.06 28.73
CA ARG A 217 -14.92 -24.35 29.47
C ARG A 217 -16.26 -24.62 28.79
N THR A 218 -17.21 -25.16 29.55
CA THR A 218 -18.58 -25.45 29.11
C THR A 218 -19.11 -24.35 28.20
N PRO A 219 -19.68 -24.68 27.03
CA PRO A 219 -20.18 -23.67 26.11
C PRO A 219 -21.40 -23.01 26.73
N ASP A 220 -21.16 -21.89 27.43
CA ASP A 220 -22.21 -20.92 27.63
C ASP A 220 -22.55 -20.37 26.24
N PHE A 221 -23.64 -20.88 25.68
CA PHE A 221 -24.26 -20.45 24.42
C PHE A 221 -24.79 -19.02 24.57
N SER A 222 -23.92 -18.08 24.92
CA SER A 222 -24.21 -16.67 24.83
C SER A 222 -24.06 -16.26 23.36
N PRO A 223 -24.97 -15.43 22.82
CA PRO A 223 -24.88 -14.93 21.44
C PRO A 223 -23.55 -14.19 21.20
N ARG A 224 -22.94 -13.64 22.24
CA ARG A 224 -21.63 -13.01 22.21
C ARG A 224 -20.48 -13.99 21.96
N ALA A 225 -20.56 -15.21 22.51
CA ALA A 225 -19.59 -16.28 22.24
C ALA A 225 -19.71 -16.79 20.79
N GLN A 226 -20.92 -16.84 20.23
CA GLN A 226 -21.13 -17.19 18.81
C GLN A 226 -20.55 -16.13 17.87
N ILE A 227 -20.76 -14.84 18.16
CA ILE A 227 -20.17 -13.74 17.38
C ILE A 227 -18.64 -13.79 17.47
N ALA A 228 -18.08 -14.00 18.66
CA ALA A 228 -16.63 -14.15 18.83
C ALA A 228 -16.07 -15.37 18.09
N GLY A 229 -16.79 -16.50 18.10
CA GLY A 229 -16.43 -17.70 17.35
C GLY A 229 -16.47 -17.48 15.83
N LEU A 230 -17.50 -16.79 15.33
CA LEU A 230 -17.60 -16.41 13.92
C LEU A 230 -16.51 -15.41 13.49
N GLN A 231 -16.17 -14.45 14.35
CA GLN A 231 -15.06 -13.53 14.11
C GLN A 231 -13.72 -14.27 14.11
N ALA A 232 -13.51 -15.22 15.02
CA ALA A 232 -12.31 -16.06 15.03
C ALA A 232 -12.23 -16.93 13.77
N ALA A 233 -13.33 -17.54 13.35
CA ALA A 233 -13.43 -18.32 12.11
C ALA A 233 -13.14 -17.46 10.87
N LEU A 234 -13.68 -16.24 10.82
CA LEU A 234 -13.41 -15.27 9.76
C LEU A 234 -11.93 -14.91 9.72
N HIS A 235 -11.33 -14.57 10.87
CA HIS A 235 -9.91 -14.29 10.94
C HIS A 235 -9.05 -15.47 10.49
N THR A 236 -9.36 -16.71 10.91
CA THR A 236 -8.63 -17.89 10.42
C THR A 236 -8.76 -18.07 8.90
N LEU A 237 -9.93 -17.81 8.34
CA LEU A 237 -10.16 -17.92 6.89
C LEU A 237 -9.41 -16.81 6.13
N THR A 238 -9.42 -15.57 6.65
CA THR A 238 -8.64 -14.46 6.10
C THR A 238 -7.15 -14.76 6.14
N THR A 239 -6.63 -15.23 7.28
CA THR A 239 -5.20 -15.58 7.41
C THR A 239 -4.84 -16.72 6.46
N TRP A 240 -5.72 -17.73 6.32
CA TRP A 240 -5.54 -18.81 5.37
C TRP A 240 -5.52 -18.29 3.93
N MET A 241 -6.47 -17.43 3.53
CA MET A 241 -6.47 -16.81 2.20
C MET A 241 -5.22 -15.97 1.95
N GLU A 242 -4.78 -15.18 2.92
CA GLU A 242 -3.56 -14.38 2.83
C GLU A 242 -2.32 -15.26 2.64
N THR A 243 -2.21 -16.37 3.39
CA THR A 243 -1.13 -17.34 3.19
C THR A 243 -1.19 -18.00 1.81
N GLN A 244 -2.38 -18.38 1.33
CA GLN A 244 -2.53 -18.91 -0.02
C GLN A 244 -2.17 -17.87 -1.09
N LEU A 245 -2.59 -16.61 -0.92
CA LEU A 245 -2.23 -15.52 -1.83
C LEU A 245 -0.73 -15.23 -1.82
N ALA A 246 -0.08 -15.27 -0.66
CA ALA A 246 1.37 -15.13 -0.54
C ALA A 246 2.12 -16.27 -1.24
N THR A 247 1.61 -17.52 -1.14
CA THR A 247 2.20 -18.65 -1.87
C THR A 247 2.02 -18.54 -3.39
N ILE A 248 0.92 -17.96 -3.86
CA ILE A 248 0.67 -17.75 -5.29
C ILE A 248 1.50 -16.57 -5.82
N SER A 249 1.69 -15.51 -5.03
CA SER A 249 2.54 -14.37 -5.42
C SER A 249 4.03 -14.72 -5.44
N SER A 250 4.46 -15.71 -4.66
CA SER A 250 5.84 -16.20 -4.66
C SER A 250 6.14 -17.23 -5.76
N ALA A 251 5.11 -17.74 -6.45
CA ALA A 251 5.23 -18.66 -7.57
C ALA A 251 5.21 -17.90 -8.90
N GLU A 252 6.15 -16.97 -9.10
CA GLU A 252 6.48 -16.52 -10.45
C GLU A 252 7.35 -17.59 -11.15
N PRO A 253 7.09 -17.90 -12.44
CA PRO A 253 7.84 -18.91 -13.17
C PRO A 253 9.23 -18.36 -13.53
N SER A 254 10.20 -18.59 -12.66
CA SER A 254 11.61 -18.42 -13.02
C SER A 254 11.99 -19.45 -14.09
N THR A 255 12.43 -18.93 -15.22
CA THR A 255 12.96 -19.65 -16.39
C THR A 255 14.17 -20.53 -16.01
N PRO A 256 14.39 -21.68 -16.68
CA PRO A 256 15.55 -22.52 -16.41
C PRO A 256 16.73 -22.07 -17.28
N ALA A 257 17.86 -21.75 -16.64
CA ALA A 257 19.15 -21.67 -17.31
C ALA A 257 20.25 -22.22 -16.39
N MET A 258 20.80 -23.36 -16.83
CA MET A 258 22.15 -23.90 -16.65
C MET A 258 22.84 -23.92 -15.28
N GLU A 259 23.03 -25.17 -14.84
CA GLU A 259 24.12 -25.77 -14.07
C GLU A 259 25.40 -24.94 -13.89
N HIS A 260 25.90 -24.88 -12.65
CA HIS A 260 27.22 -25.41 -12.28
C HIS A 260 27.29 -25.78 -10.79
N SER A 261 28.08 -26.81 -10.51
CA SER A 261 28.01 -27.69 -9.35
C SER A 261 28.72 -27.22 -8.08
N THR A 262 28.42 -27.94 -6.98
CA THR A 262 29.22 -28.26 -5.78
C THR A 262 29.43 -27.21 -4.68
N THR A 263 28.80 -27.41 -3.52
CA THR A 263 29.42 -28.03 -2.32
C THR A 263 28.40 -28.22 -1.17
N ASN A 264 28.63 -29.25 -0.36
CA ASN A 264 27.76 -29.85 0.66
C ASN A 264 27.46 -28.99 1.89
N ASN A 265 26.22 -29.06 2.44
CA ASN A 265 25.91 -29.68 3.75
C ASN A 265 24.51 -29.29 4.30
N SER A 266 23.59 -30.27 4.36
CA SER A 266 22.54 -30.53 5.39
C SER A 266 21.28 -31.19 4.77
N PRO A 267 20.65 -32.21 5.40
CA PRO A 267 19.87 -33.22 4.69
C PRO A 267 18.39 -32.84 4.60
N HIS A 268 18.03 -32.09 3.57
CA HIS A 268 16.68 -32.21 3.02
C HIS A 268 16.74 -33.25 1.90
N PRO A 269 15.93 -34.33 1.92
CA PRO A 269 15.82 -35.21 0.78
C PRO A 269 15.20 -34.40 -0.35
N THR A 270 16.04 -33.84 -1.22
CA THR A 270 15.58 -33.30 -2.48
C THR A 270 14.85 -34.45 -3.18
N PRO A 271 13.55 -34.30 -3.49
CA PRO A 271 12.80 -35.37 -4.11
C PRO A 271 13.52 -35.70 -5.41
N ARG A 272 13.98 -36.95 -5.54
CA ARG A 272 14.63 -37.38 -6.76
C ARG A 272 13.64 -37.18 -7.90
N PRO A 273 14.09 -36.84 -9.13
CA PRO A 273 13.19 -36.62 -10.26
C PRO A 273 12.22 -37.80 -10.48
N ALA A 274 12.67 -39.03 -10.21
CA ALA A 274 11.84 -40.23 -10.21
C ALA A 274 10.68 -40.23 -9.16
N ASP A 275 10.85 -39.59 -8.01
CA ASP A 275 9.79 -39.45 -7.01
C ASP A 275 8.76 -38.39 -7.43
N ILE A 276 9.21 -37.33 -8.10
CA ILE A 276 8.33 -36.31 -8.69
C ILE A 276 7.48 -36.92 -9.81
N GLU A 277 8.09 -37.73 -10.68
CA GLU A 277 7.37 -38.44 -11.74
C GLU A 277 6.31 -39.40 -11.17
N ARG A 278 6.64 -40.13 -10.10
CA ARG A 278 5.69 -41.01 -9.40
C ARG A 278 4.55 -40.22 -8.75
N GLN A 279 4.84 -39.06 -8.17
CA GLN A 279 3.81 -38.19 -7.59
C GLN A 279 2.92 -37.59 -8.68
N TYR A 280 3.48 -37.18 -9.81
CA TYR A 280 2.72 -36.72 -10.96
C TYR A 280 1.84 -37.81 -11.57
N ALA A 281 2.35 -39.04 -11.68
CA ALA A 281 1.55 -40.18 -12.13
C ALA A 281 0.35 -40.44 -11.21
N LYS A 282 0.57 -40.45 -9.89
CA LYS A 282 -0.50 -40.58 -8.89
C LYS A 282 -1.52 -39.44 -8.97
N TYR A 283 -1.05 -38.20 -9.17
CA TYR A 283 -1.92 -37.04 -9.35
C TYR A 283 -2.78 -37.17 -10.62
N ILE A 284 -2.20 -37.61 -11.73
CA ILE A 284 -2.93 -37.84 -12.99
C ILE A 284 -3.97 -38.94 -12.83
N GLU A 285 -3.65 -40.04 -12.15
CA GLU A 285 -4.61 -41.11 -11.85
C GLU A 285 -5.76 -40.65 -10.95
N ALA A 286 -5.44 -39.93 -9.87
CA ALA A 286 -6.45 -39.35 -8.98
C ALA A 286 -7.38 -38.39 -9.74
N ARG A 287 -6.81 -37.55 -10.61
CA ARG A 287 -7.58 -36.63 -11.44
C ARG A 287 -8.45 -37.38 -12.44
N LYS A 288 -7.93 -38.40 -13.13
CA LYS A 288 -8.71 -39.26 -14.03
C LYS A 288 -9.87 -39.94 -13.29
N ARG A 289 -9.65 -40.44 -12.07
CA ARG A 289 -10.69 -41.06 -11.23
C ARG A 289 -11.77 -40.05 -10.84
N LEU A 290 -11.37 -38.84 -10.46
CA LEU A 290 -12.31 -37.77 -10.11
C LEU A 290 -13.14 -37.35 -11.33
N THR A 291 -12.53 -37.18 -12.50
CA THR A 291 -13.26 -36.88 -13.74
C THR A 291 -14.19 -38.03 -14.13
N ALA A 292 -13.79 -39.29 -13.92
CA ALA A 292 -14.65 -40.44 -14.17
C ALA A 292 -15.86 -40.49 -13.23
N LEU A 293 -15.68 -40.15 -11.94
CA LEU A 293 -16.79 -40.03 -10.98
C LEU A 293 -17.71 -38.85 -11.28
N LEU A 294 -17.17 -37.74 -11.77
CA LEU A 294 -17.96 -36.59 -12.17
C LEU A 294 -18.78 -36.86 -13.43
N ASN A 295 -18.21 -37.61 -14.38
CA ASN A 295 -18.88 -37.97 -15.63
C ASN A 295 -19.86 -39.14 -15.46
N ASN A 296 -19.61 -40.05 -14.51
CA ASN A 296 -20.50 -41.13 -14.11
C ASN A 296 -20.88 -40.95 -12.64
N PRO A 297 -21.77 -39.99 -12.31
CA PRO A 297 -22.23 -39.83 -10.95
C PRO A 297 -22.87 -41.16 -10.49
N PRO A 298 -22.51 -41.69 -9.32
CA PRO A 298 -23.12 -42.91 -8.80
C PRO A 298 -24.63 -42.70 -8.73
N THR A 299 -25.38 -43.53 -9.47
CA THR A 299 -26.83 -43.61 -9.32
C THR A 299 -27.13 -43.97 -7.87
N PRO A 300 -27.90 -43.15 -7.12
CA PRO A 300 -28.24 -43.48 -5.74
C PRO A 300 -29.00 -44.82 -5.72
N PRO A 301 -28.69 -45.73 -4.77
CA PRO A 301 -29.49 -46.94 -4.59
C PRO A 301 -30.92 -46.56 -4.18
N PRO A 302 -31.95 -47.33 -4.56
CA PRO A 302 -33.32 -47.07 -4.14
C PRO A 302 -33.42 -47.18 -2.62
N GLU A 303 -33.84 -46.09 -1.99
CA GLU A 303 -34.15 -46.03 -0.57
C GLU A 303 -35.20 -47.10 -0.25
N SER A 304 -34.81 -48.08 0.57
CA SER A 304 -35.73 -49.07 1.11
C SER A 304 -36.44 -48.46 2.31
N ASP A 305 -37.77 -48.46 2.23
CA ASP A 305 -38.71 -48.10 3.26
C ASP A 305 -38.29 -48.62 4.65
N THR A 306 -38.08 -47.71 5.59
CA THR A 306 -38.17 -48.04 7.02
C THR A 306 -39.17 -47.11 7.68
N THR A 307 -40.40 -47.62 7.68
CA THR A 307 -41.45 -47.40 8.67
C THR A 307 -40.87 -47.27 10.08
N THR A 308 -41.18 -46.18 10.77
CA THR A 308 -41.44 -46.26 12.21
C THR A 308 -42.64 -45.39 12.55
N LEU A 309 -43.70 -46.11 12.87
CA LEU A 309 -45.03 -45.67 13.20
C LEU A 309 -45.03 -44.93 14.55
N LEU A 310 -45.63 -43.74 14.56
CA LEU A 310 -46.33 -43.21 15.73
C LEU A 310 -47.73 -42.80 15.26
N GLN A 311 -48.62 -43.80 15.27
CA GLN A 311 -50.06 -43.63 15.18
C GLN A 311 -50.61 -43.14 16.53
N SER A 312 -51.52 -42.16 16.48
CA SER A 312 -52.79 -42.14 17.23
C SER A 312 -53.63 -40.91 16.82
N PRO A 313 -54.98 -40.95 16.92
CA PRO A 313 -55.80 -41.06 15.72
C PRO A 313 -56.90 -39.99 15.56
N THR A 314 -57.64 -40.15 14.46
CA THR A 314 -59.05 -39.75 14.23
C THR A 314 -59.36 -38.26 14.03
N SER A 315 -59.67 -37.90 12.79
CA SER A 315 -61.05 -37.52 12.42
C SER A 315 -61.23 -37.52 10.90
N THR A 316 -62.18 -38.32 10.45
CA THR A 316 -62.69 -38.42 9.09
C THR A 316 -63.45 -37.16 8.69
N GLN A 317 -63.06 -36.47 7.61
CA GLN A 317 -64.02 -35.90 6.66
C GLN A 317 -63.47 -35.95 5.23
N LYS A 318 -64.21 -36.67 4.37
CA LYS A 318 -64.23 -36.52 2.92
C LYS A 318 -64.81 -35.14 2.57
N LYS A 319 -64.12 -34.36 1.74
CA LYS A 319 -64.70 -33.47 0.71
C LYS A 319 -63.60 -32.80 -0.15
N ASP A 320 -63.69 -33.06 -1.45
CA ASP A 320 -63.26 -32.30 -2.63
C ASP A 320 -61.79 -31.84 -2.84
N PRO A 321 -61.29 -31.92 -4.10
CA PRO A 321 -59.92 -31.59 -4.46
C PRO A 321 -59.75 -30.07 -4.51
N THR A 322 -59.50 -29.47 -3.36
CA THR A 322 -59.03 -28.08 -3.29
C THR A 322 -57.53 -28.11 -3.58
N HIS A 323 -57.15 -27.61 -4.75
CA HIS A 323 -55.78 -27.40 -5.18
C HIS A 323 -55.05 -26.58 -4.10
N LEU A 324 -54.23 -27.25 -3.29
CA LEU A 324 -53.33 -26.59 -2.34
C LEU A 324 -52.34 -25.74 -3.16
N PRO A 325 -52.02 -24.51 -2.71
CA PRO A 325 -50.96 -23.74 -3.35
C PRO A 325 -49.66 -24.51 -3.15
N GLN A 326 -49.11 -25.05 -4.25
CA GLN A 326 -47.76 -25.62 -4.26
C GLN A 326 -46.84 -24.61 -3.59
N SER A 327 -46.22 -25.02 -2.49
CA SER A 327 -45.38 -24.15 -1.69
C SER A 327 -44.24 -23.67 -2.59
N ALA A 328 -43.99 -22.35 -2.63
CA ALA A 328 -42.90 -21.72 -3.39
C ALA A 328 -41.55 -22.51 -3.44
N PRO A 329 -41.09 -23.21 -2.38
CA PRO A 329 -39.93 -24.09 -2.47
C PRO A 329 -40.04 -25.22 -3.50
N GLU A 330 -41.19 -25.87 -3.70
CA GLU A 330 -41.33 -26.98 -4.68
C GLU A 330 -41.15 -26.51 -6.12
N ILE A 331 -41.46 -25.25 -6.41
CA ILE A 331 -41.33 -24.64 -7.74
C ILE A 331 -39.86 -24.23 -8.01
N ILE A 332 -39.13 -23.79 -6.98
CA ILE A 332 -37.77 -23.23 -7.14
C ILE A 332 -36.67 -24.31 -7.07
N LEU A 333 -36.88 -25.38 -6.29
CA LEU A 333 -35.92 -26.47 -6.12
C LEU A 333 -35.41 -27.11 -7.43
N PRO A 334 -36.23 -27.39 -8.46
CA PRO A 334 -35.73 -27.94 -9.73
C PRO A 334 -34.88 -26.94 -10.54
N HIS A 335 -35.03 -25.63 -10.31
CA HIS A 335 -34.28 -24.58 -11.01
C HIS A 335 -33.01 -24.15 -10.28
N LEU A 336 -32.83 -24.53 -9.01
CA LEU A 336 -31.63 -24.22 -8.21
C LEU A 336 -30.31 -24.68 -8.85
N PRO A 337 -30.21 -25.88 -9.44
CA PRO A 337 -28.98 -26.31 -10.13
C PRO A 337 -28.65 -25.41 -11.33
N THR A 338 -29.66 -24.90 -12.03
CA THR A 338 -29.48 -24.01 -13.18
C THR A 338 -29.07 -22.61 -12.73
N LEU A 339 -29.69 -22.10 -11.67
CA LEU A 339 -29.35 -20.81 -11.05
C LEU A 339 -27.94 -20.81 -10.44
N THR A 340 -27.55 -21.88 -9.76
CA THR A 340 -26.20 -22.01 -9.21
C THR A 340 -25.15 -22.13 -10.31
N LYS A 341 -25.42 -22.88 -11.39
CA LYS A 341 -24.56 -22.89 -12.60
C LYS A 341 -24.48 -21.51 -13.26
N ALA A 342 -25.58 -20.77 -13.36
CA ALA A 342 -25.59 -19.41 -13.90
C ALA A 342 -24.73 -18.47 -13.05
N LYS A 343 -24.88 -18.50 -11.73
CA LYS A 343 -24.05 -17.73 -10.78
C LYS A 343 -22.57 -18.09 -10.86
N GLN A 344 -22.23 -19.37 -11.01
CA GLN A 344 -20.84 -19.81 -11.19
C GLN A 344 -20.25 -19.29 -12.50
N LYS A 345 -21.03 -19.32 -13.61
CA LYS A 345 -20.61 -18.75 -14.89
C LYS A 345 -20.42 -17.24 -14.80
N GLU A 346 -21.32 -16.53 -14.14
CA GLU A 346 -21.20 -15.10 -13.88
C GLU A 346 -19.89 -14.80 -13.13
N HIS A 347 -19.64 -15.48 -12.02
CA HIS A 347 -18.42 -15.31 -11.25
C HIS A 347 -17.15 -15.58 -12.07
N HIS A 348 -17.16 -16.63 -12.89
CA HIS A 348 -16.04 -16.95 -13.79
C HIS A 348 -15.82 -15.86 -14.85
N LEU A 349 -16.89 -15.34 -15.45
CA LEU A 349 -16.82 -14.24 -16.42
C LEU A 349 -16.33 -12.93 -15.77
N THR A 350 -16.78 -12.60 -14.57
CA THR A 350 -16.29 -11.43 -13.82
C THR A 350 -14.81 -11.56 -13.52
N HIS A 351 -14.34 -12.75 -13.12
CA HIS A 351 -12.92 -12.99 -12.88
C HIS A 351 -12.10 -12.89 -14.18
N GLN A 352 -12.56 -13.53 -15.27
CA GLN A 352 -11.89 -13.48 -16.56
C GLN A 352 -11.81 -12.04 -17.09
N THR A 353 -12.88 -11.26 -16.97
CA THR A 353 -12.90 -9.85 -17.41
C THR A 353 -11.99 -8.97 -16.57
N ALA A 354 -11.87 -9.21 -15.26
CA ALA A 354 -10.91 -8.51 -14.42
C ALA A 354 -9.46 -8.82 -14.81
N LEU A 355 -9.15 -10.10 -15.07
CA LEU A 355 -7.82 -10.51 -15.53
C LEU A 355 -7.47 -9.91 -16.89
N THR A 356 -8.37 -9.98 -17.87
CA THR A 356 -8.10 -9.41 -19.21
C THR A 356 -7.90 -7.91 -19.15
N ARG A 357 -8.67 -7.18 -18.34
CA ARG A 357 -8.46 -5.75 -18.10
C ARG A 357 -7.09 -5.46 -17.51
N ARG A 358 -6.63 -6.27 -16.54
CA ARG A 358 -5.29 -6.13 -15.97
C ARG A 358 -4.20 -6.36 -17.01
N HIS A 359 -4.30 -7.43 -17.80
CA HIS A 359 -3.33 -7.72 -18.87
C HIS A 359 -3.31 -6.64 -19.94
N LEU A 360 -4.48 -6.09 -20.30
CA LEU A 360 -4.59 -5.00 -21.25
C LEU A 360 -3.93 -3.72 -20.72
N ALA A 361 -4.18 -3.35 -19.46
CA ALA A 361 -3.53 -2.20 -18.83
C ALA A 361 -2.00 -2.36 -18.73
N LEU A 362 -1.51 -3.59 -18.50
CA LEU A 362 -0.07 -3.88 -18.52
C LEU A 362 0.52 -3.72 -19.92
N ALA A 363 -0.14 -4.25 -20.95
CA ALA A 363 0.30 -4.09 -22.33
C ALA A 363 0.25 -2.61 -22.79
N GLU A 364 -0.76 -1.85 -22.38
CA GLU A 364 -0.85 -0.41 -22.62
C GLU A 364 0.30 0.36 -21.93
N ALA A 365 0.63 0.02 -20.69
CA ALA A 365 1.75 0.64 -19.99
C ALA A 365 3.10 0.30 -20.64
N GLU A 366 3.29 -0.95 -21.07
CA GLU A 366 4.49 -1.40 -21.78
C GLU A 366 4.64 -0.72 -23.15
N THR A 367 3.57 -0.67 -23.94
CA THR A 367 3.57 0.02 -25.24
C THR A 367 3.80 1.52 -25.07
N ALA A 368 3.20 2.17 -24.08
CA ALA A 368 3.47 3.59 -23.77
C ALA A 368 4.94 3.81 -23.40
N ARG A 369 5.51 2.93 -22.56
CA ARG A 369 6.94 2.98 -22.19
C ARG A 369 7.84 2.78 -23.40
N LEU A 370 7.52 1.82 -24.28
CA LEU A 370 8.28 1.57 -25.50
C LEU A 370 8.19 2.76 -26.47
N MET A 371 7.01 3.35 -26.66
CA MET A 371 6.84 4.56 -27.47
C MET A 371 7.62 5.74 -26.90
N GLN A 372 7.61 5.94 -25.57
CA GLN A 372 8.39 6.98 -24.92
C GLN A 372 9.89 6.74 -25.12
N ARG A 373 10.35 5.50 -24.94
CA ARG A 373 11.75 5.12 -25.18
C ARG A 373 12.15 5.35 -26.64
N LEU A 374 11.31 4.95 -27.59
CA LEU A 374 11.53 5.18 -29.02
C LEU A 374 11.52 6.68 -29.36
N ALA A 375 10.69 7.48 -28.70
CA ALA A 375 10.69 8.93 -28.88
C ALA A 375 11.98 9.57 -28.33
N ASP A 376 12.45 9.12 -27.15
CA ASP A 376 13.70 9.57 -26.56
C ASP A 376 14.92 9.13 -27.40
N GLU A 377 14.88 7.91 -27.96
CA GLU A 377 15.90 7.34 -28.84
C GLU A 377 15.78 7.83 -30.29
N SER A 378 14.67 8.46 -30.69
CA SER A 378 14.47 8.97 -32.06
C SER A 378 15.48 10.05 -32.44
N HIS A 379 16.04 10.75 -31.44
CA HIS A 379 17.13 11.71 -31.62
C HIS A 379 18.47 11.05 -31.96
N LEU A 380 18.62 9.74 -31.73
CA LEU A 380 19.79 8.95 -32.09
C LEU A 380 19.70 8.37 -33.51
N VAL A 381 18.51 8.41 -34.12
CA VAL A 381 18.32 8.07 -35.53
C VAL A 381 18.62 9.33 -36.34
N GLU A 382 19.85 9.43 -36.84
CA GLU A 382 20.27 10.54 -37.71
C GLU A 382 19.29 10.70 -38.88
N ALA A 383 18.62 11.86 -38.97
CA ALA A 383 17.81 12.23 -40.14
C ALA A 383 18.66 12.49 -41.40
N GLY A 384 19.96 12.22 -41.36
CA GLY A 384 20.91 12.50 -42.42
C GLY A 384 21.67 11.25 -42.81
N ARG A 385 21.53 10.85 -44.09
CA ARG A 385 22.33 9.86 -44.84
C ARG A 385 21.77 8.43 -44.95
N SER A 386 20.53 8.30 -45.44
CA SER A 386 20.31 7.46 -46.64
C SER A 386 18.89 7.67 -47.18
N GLN A 387 18.79 7.87 -48.48
CA GLN A 387 17.56 7.81 -49.27
C GLN A 387 17.02 6.37 -49.31
N THR A 388 16.73 5.78 -48.16
CA THR A 388 16.14 4.44 -48.08
C THR A 388 14.73 4.52 -47.50
N PRO A 389 13.72 3.87 -48.11
CA PRO A 389 12.30 3.92 -47.74
C PRO A 389 11.97 3.16 -46.44
N ARG A 390 12.90 3.15 -45.48
CA ARG A 390 12.80 2.36 -44.25
C ARG A 390 11.66 2.86 -43.35
N GLY A 391 11.37 4.16 -43.34
CA GLY A 391 10.21 4.68 -42.58
C GLY A 391 8.86 4.24 -43.16
N GLU A 392 8.76 4.12 -44.49
CA GLU A 392 7.52 3.71 -45.17
C GLU A 392 7.20 2.23 -44.96
N GLU A 393 8.21 1.36 -44.91
CA GLU A 393 8.05 -0.06 -44.60
C GLU A 393 7.54 -0.27 -43.16
N TRP A 394 8.04 0.51 -42.20
CA TRP A 394 7.59 0.45 -40.81
C TRP A 394 6.18 1.01 -40.65
N ALA A 395 5.86 2.09 -41.37
CA ALA A 395 4.49 2.64 -41.39
C ALA A 395 3.50 1.65 -42.02
N ARG A 396 3.89 0.96 -43.10
CA ARG A 396 3.07 -0.07 -43.74
C ARG A 396 2.88 -1.28 -42.83
N ALA A 397 3.95 -1.81 -42.24
CA ALA A 397 3.88 -2.93 -41.30
C ALA A 397 3.04 -2.60 -40.05
N ALA A 398 3.14 -1.37 -39.55
CA ALA A 398 2.29 -0.90 -38.45
C ALA A 398 0.81 -0.81 -38.85
N GLY A 399 0.51 -0.33 -40.07
CA GLY A 399 -0.83 -0.33 -40.63
C GLY A 399 -1.41 -1.74 -40.75
N GLU A 400 -0.66 -2.68 -41.34
CA GLU A 400 -1.07 -4.08 -41.49
C GLU A 400 -1.33 -4.77 -40.14
N ALA A 401 -0.49 -4.51 -39.14
CA ALA A 401 -0.69 -5.02 -37.79
C ALA A 401 -1.93 -4.39 -37.09
N GLY A 402 -2.19 -3.11 -37.34
CA GLY A 402 -3.39 -2.41 -36.89
C GLY A 402 -4.67 -3.00 -37.48
N ASP A 403 -4.67 -3.26 -38.79
CA ASP A 403 -5.81 -3.85 -39.47
C ASP A 403 -6.06 -5.29 -39.00
N ALA A 404 -5.01 -6.10 -38.86
CA ALA A 404 -5.12 -7.47 -38.35
C ALA A 404 -5.69 -7.54 -36.91
N THR A 405 -5.26 -6.62 -36.04
CA THR A 405 -5.81 -6.54 -34.67
C THR A 405 -7.25 -6.06 -34.65
N ALA A 406 -7.61 -5.09 -35.50
CA ALA A 406 -8.98 -4.62 -35.63
C ALA A 406 -9.94 -5.72 -36.12
N GLU A 407 -9.52 -6.53 -37.10
CA GLU A 407 -10.29 -7.68 -37.59
C GLU A 407 -10.47 -8.75 -36.51
N PHE A 408 -9.39 -9.08 -35.77
CA PHE A 408 -9.46 -10.04 -34.67
C PHE A 408 -10.44 -9.60 -33.56
N VAL A 409 -10.37 -8.34 -33.15
CA VAL A 409 -11.27 -7.78 -32.12
C VAL A 409 -12.71 -7.77 -32.63
N ARG A 410 -12.95 -7.37 -33.88
CA ARG A 410 -14.29 -7.40 -34.49
C ARG A 410 -14.90 -8.80 -34.49
N GLY A 411 -14.12 -9.82 -34.84
CA GLY A 411 -14.55 -11.22 -34.79
C GLY A 411 -14.95 -11.66 -33.37
N ARG A 412 -14.16 -11.27 -32.36
CA ARG A 412 -14.46 -11.59 -30.95
C ARG A 412 -15.72 -10.88 -30.45
N VAL A 413 -15.92 -9.62 -30.81
CA VAL A 413 -17.13 -8.86 -30.45
C VAL A 413 -18.39 -9.52 -31.03
N GLN A 414 -18.37 -9.90 -32.31
CA GLN A 414 -19.51 -10.58 -32.94
C GLN A 414 -19.86 -11.92 -32.27
N VAL A 415 -18.86 -12.69 -31.84
CA VAL A 415 -19.08 -13.93 -31.08
C VAL A 415 -19.73 -13.63 -29.73
N GLY A 416 -19.27 -12.56 -29.06
CA GLY A 416 -19.86 -12.08 -27.81
C GLY A 416 -21.31 -11.65 -27.97
N GLU A 417 -21.62 -10.85 -28.99
CA GLU A 417 -22.99 -10.40 -29.29
C GLU A 417 -23.94 -11.57 -29.56
N LYS A 418 -23.51 -12.58 -30.32
CA LYS A 418 -24.30 -13.80 -30.56
C LYS A 418 -24.56 -14.56 -29.27
N ALA A 419 -23.58 -14.66 -28.38
CA ALA A 419 -23.72 -15.33 -27.09
C ALA A 419 -24.70 -14.58 -26.17
N VAL A 420 -24.64 -13.24 -26.14
CA VAL A 420 -25.58 -12.38 -25.41
C VAL A 420 -27.00 -12.52 -25.97
N GLY A 421 -27.16 -12.52 -27.30
CA GLY A 421 -28.46 -12.75 -27.95
C GLY A 421 -29.05 -14.12 -27.59
N GLY A 422 -28.22 -15.17 -27.55
CA GLY A 422 -28.66 -16.50 -27.12
C GLY A 422 -29.07 -16.54 -25.64
N ALA A 423 -28.34 -15.85 -24.76
CA ALA A 423 -28.69 -15.73 -23.36
C ALA A 423 -30.00 -14.95 -23.16
N ARG A 424 -30.21 -13.88 -23.93
CA ARG A 424 -31.45 -13.10 -23.93
C ARG A 424 -32.64 -13.95 -24.36
N GLY A 425 -32.53 -14.71 -25.45
CA GLY A 425 -33.59 -15.63 -25.88
C GLY A 425 -33.92 -16.72 -24.85
N ALA A 426 -32.91 -17.20 -24.11
CA ALA A 426 -33.13 -18.13 -23.01
C ALA A 426 -33.88 -17.49 -21.82
N LEU A 427 -33.63 -16.20 -21.53
CA LEU A 427 -34.33 -15.45 -20.49
C LEU A 427 -35.78 -15.14 -20.90
N GLU A 428 -36.01 -14.71 -22.15
CA GLU A 428 -37.36 -14.48 -22.69
C GLU A 428 -38.18 -15.79 -22.70
N GLY A 429 -37.54 -16.94 -22.92
CA GLY A 429 -38.18 -18.25 -22.77
C GLY A 429 -38.57 -18.63 -21.34
N ILE A 430 -37.90 -18.05 -20.33
CA ILE A 430 -38.27 -18.19 -18.90
C ILE A 430 -39.39 -17.21 -18.55
N GLU A 431 -39.37 -15.99 -19.10
CA GLU A 431 -40.37 -14.95 -18.90
C GLU A 431 -41.71 -15.29 -19.58
N GLY A 432 -41.69 -16.09 -20.65
CA GLY A 432 -42.87 -16.64 -21.32
C GLY A 432 -43.59 -17.79 -20.58
N LEU A 433 -43.14 -18.19 -19.38
CA LEU A 433 -43.90 -19.10 -18.52
C LEU A 433 -45.12 -18.35 -17.94
N PRO A 434 -46.36 -18.80 -18.19
CA PRO A 434 -47.55 -18.07 -17.79
C PRO A 434 -47.67 -17.91 -16.26
N GLY A 435 -47.50 -16.68 -15.79
CA GLY A 435 -48.33 -15.99 -14.80
C GLY A 435 -48.80 -16.74 -13.54
N ILE A 436 -47.91 -17.37 -12.77
CA ILE A 436 -48.22 -17.81 -11.39
C ILE A 436 -47.73 -16.81 -10.33
N VAL A 437 -46.86 -15.85 -10.71
CA VAL A 437 -46.16 -14.98 -9.75
C VAL A 437 -46.88 -13.64 -9.48
N GLU A 438 -47.86 -13.23 -10.29
CA GLU A 438 -48.48 -11.90 -10.17
C GLU A 438 -49.62 -11.79 -9.13
N ARG A 439 -49.87 -12.81 -8.29
CA ARG A 439 -50.94 -12.78 -7.26
C ARG A 439 -50.47 -12.78 -5.80
N VAL A 440 -49.19 -12.52 -5.52
CA VAL A 440 -48.68 -12.53 -4.12
C VAL A 440 -47.87 -11.27 -3.74
N PHE A 441 -48.22 -10.11 -4.29
CA PHE A 441 -47.91 -8.84 -3.64
C PHE A 441 -49.18 -8.11 -3.26
#